data_AF-A0A6N7TW48-F1
#
_entry.id   AF-A0A6N7TW48-F1
#
_cell.length_a   1.000
_cell.length_b   1.000
_cell.length_c   1.000
_cell.angle_alpha   90.00
_cell.angle_beta   90.00
_cell.angle_gamma   90.00
#
_symmetry.space_group_name_H-M   'P 1'
#
loop_
_entity.id
_entity.type
_entity.pdbx_description
1 polymer ?
#
loop_
_entity_poly.entity_id
_entity_poly.type
_entity_poly.pdbx_seq_one_letter_code
_entity_poly.pdbx_strand_id
1 'polypeptide(L)'
;MDSAAFDNFANLTAKGLDSIAQFGPAGSIALAVCLGVLFYRFYPNFNHAGKRDQLISAILSFFLALSIVVPRLMKLPNVSFDSYPNYVGGVPQWHKPIFWMVASVQLLTIGFILAVIICWLMHKAANFVEYRNTDDASNSIPPTNLSIWERGVRFFDGKPKHMTVATLAMVLCWVPMLIIQGPAIIGVDSMVQLVQFRTGHVWDPMTMAELPGYAGQDHHPFFDTYIYGLFDELGLWLGQEILGFRILIALQSTVAAFAIVVSLVWIKKRTNLPDSCICVCWCLAAILPAFPMYMSIVLKDSTWVSIFLLWMVAFFEAIYRCNNNHAVGWKLALCLVVLGLFSGLTKKLGIYVTTVSLLLAIIVIRKQFAAFLISMIVPAALVIGFVPVAVLPALDIAPGGSQEAISVPIQQLSRVAILHQDELTRSDREAIDKVLDINHLKPYWQADSADYAKHYGYRLNASSSDRKNFILTWIRLFFRYPKDYIAAVPYLINPFIYGDTYYYSGPVRCGWWEAGGSQILNEYPECGLSYTQEKIALPLKNALNKVPPFSFLGSEALYTVWLPMGALGLTISSRRYMNLCYLIPTVVSWFSLLLLPSHQARYTLSFLFAFALTLAIPFAKVLTKECKVSRSA
;
A
#
# COMPACT_ATOMS: atom_id res chain seq x y z
N MET A 1 -12.12 -23.64 -0.02
CA MET A 1 -13.53 -23.96 -0.30
C MET A 1 -14.33 -22.67 -0.36
N ASP A 2 -14.67 -22.34 -1.60
CA ASP A 2 -15.70 -21.45 -2.16
C ASP A 2 -15.90 -20.05 -1.59
N SER A 3 -15.23 -19.12 -2.27
CA SER A 3 -15.34 -17.66 -2.22
C SER A 3 -16.61 -17.12 -2.92
N ALA A 4 -17.68 -17.90 -3.08
CA ALA A 4 -18.87 -17.53 -3.84
C ALA A 4 -19.77 -16.44 -3.19
N ALA A 5 -19.24 -15.67 -2.23
CA ALA A 5 -19.92 -14.54 -1.60
C ALA A 5 -19.07 -13.26 -1.55
N PHE A 6 -18.02 -13.17 -2.37
CA PHE A 6 -17.19 -11.98 -2.55
C PHE A 6 -17.94 -10.92 -3.34
N ASP A 7 -18.92 -10.27 -2.74
CA ASP A 7 -19.51 -9.08 -3.34
C ASP A 7 -20.49 -8.42 -2.36
N ASN A 8 -20.15 -7.36 -1.62
CA ASN A 8 -21.19 -6.65 -0.83
C ASN A 8 -21.07 -5.12 -0.65
N PHE A 9 -20.00 -4.42 -1.02
CA PHE A 9 -20.04 -2.94 -1.14
C PHE A 9 -20.00 -2.45 -2.58
N ALA A 10 -19.09 -3.01 -3.39
CA ALA A 10 -19.29 -3.06 -4.83
C ALA A 10 -20.66 -3.68 -5.17
N ASN A 11 -21.14 -4.62 -4.36
CA ASN A 11 -22.51 -5.15 -4.42
C ASN A 11 -23.52 -4.42 -3.53
N LEU A 12 -23.21 -3.38 -2.77
CA LEU A 12 -24.28 -2.52 -2.24
C LEU A 12 -24.70 -1.52 -3.32
N THR A 13 -23.72 -1.06 -4.10
CA THR A 13 -23.95 -0.28 -5.32
C THR A 13 -24.38 -1.18 -6.49
N ALA A 14 -23.85 -2.40 -6.62
CA ALA A 14 -24.26 -3.38 -7.63
C ALA A 14 -25.45 -4.23 -7.25
N LYS A 15 -25.67 -4.73 -6.02
CA LYS A 15 -27.03 -5.12 -5.54
C LYS A 15 -27.93 -3.92 -5.37
N GLY A 16 -27.47 -2.70 -5.58
CA GLY A 16 -28.40 -1.68 -5.99
C GLY A 16 -29.06 -2.03 -7.33
N LEU A 17 -28.23 -2.33 -8.32
CA LEU A 17 -28.62 -2.69 -9.68
C LEU A 17 -29.00 -4.20 -9.87
N ASP A 18 -28.60 -5.08 -8.94
CA ASP A 18 -28.80 -6.53 -8.88
C ASP A 18 -29.79 -6.89 -7.75
N SER A 19 -30.17 -5.94 -6.87
CA SER A 19 -31.40 -6.10 -6.07
C SER A 19 -32.62 -6.13 -6.95
N ILE A 20 -32.53 -5.56 -8.16
CA ILE A 20 -33.48 -5.75 -9.25
C ILE A 20 -33.69 -7.25 -9.54
N ALA A 21 -32.65 -8.08 -9.38
CA ALA A 21 -32.72 -9.53 -9.55
C ALA A 21 -32.92 -10.33 -8.24
N GLN A 22 -32.37 -9.89 -7.10
CA GLN A 22 -32.39 -10.66 -5.83
C GLN A 22 -33.44 -10.25 -4.79
N PHE A 23 -33.88 -8.98 -4.76
CA PHE A 23 -34.86 -8.46 -3.78
C PHE A 23 -36.20 -8.08 -4.42
N GLY A 24 -36.34 -8.30 -5.73
CA GLY A 24 -37.51 -7.88 -6.49
C GLY A 24 -37.69 -6.35 -6.51
N PRO A 25 -38.88 -5.86 -6.92
CA PRO A 25 -39.16 -4.44 -7.15
C PRO A 25 -38.87 -3.52 -5.94
N ALA A 26 -38.99 -4.04 -4.72
CA ALA A 26 -38.82 -3.25 -3.49
C ALA A 26 -37.36 -2.81 -3.26
N GLY A 27 -36.38 -3.68 -3.53
CA GLY A 27 -34.96 -3.34 -3.40
C GLY A 27 -34.50 -2.33 -4.46
N SER A 28 -35.04 -2.45 -5.68
CA SER A 28 -34.80 -1.52 -6.78
C SER A 28 -35.34 -0.12 -6.47
N ILE A 29 -36.55 -0.05 -5.91
CA ILE A 29 -37.18 1.21 -5.49
C ILE A 29 -36.37 1.83 -4.34
N ALA A 30 -35.94 1.06 -3.34
CA ALA A 30 -35.14 1.59 -2.24
C ALA A 30 -33.80 2.17 -2.71
N LEU A 31 -33.07 1.49 -3.62
CA LEU A 31 -31.86 2.05 -4.20
C LEU A 31 -32.16 3.30 -5.04
N ALA A 32 -33.16 3.25 -5.92
CA ALA A 32 -33.52 4.38 -6.77
C ALA A 32 -33.92 5.60 -5.94
N VAL A 33 -34.64 5.40 -4.84
CA VAL A 33 -34.98 6.45 -3.87
C VAL A 33 -33.73 6.95 -3.16
N CYS A 34 -32.84 6.07 -2.67
CA CYS A 34 -31.58 6.51 -2.05
C CYS A 34 -30.71 7.32 -3.01
N LEU A 35 -30.53 6.85 -4.25
CA LEU A 35 -29.79 7.57 -5.29
C LEU A 35 -30.48 8.88 -5.67
N GLY A 36 -31.81 8.89 -5.79
CA GLY A 36 -32.60 10.09 -6.05
C GLY A 36 -32.49 11.12 -4.92
N VAL A 37 -32.48 10.68 -3.66
CA VAL A 37 -32.28 11.55 -2.48
C VAL A 37 -30.85 12.09 -2.43
N LEU A 38 -29.84 11.24 -2.66
CA LEU A 38 -28.44 11.67 -2.74
C LEU A 38 -28.27 12.69 -3.88
N PHE A 39 -28.88 12.43 -5.04
CA PHE A 39 -28.85 13.32 -6.19
C PHE A 39 -29.53 14.65 -5.88
N TYR A 40 -30.77 14.63 -5.38
CA TYR A 40 -31.50 15.83 -4.96
C TYR A 40 -30.71 16.67 -3.94
N ARG A 41 -30.06 16.02 -2.98
CA ARG A 41 -29.32 16.69 -1.91
C ARG A 41 -27.98 17.29 -2.37
N PHE A 42 -27.29 16.65 -3.32
CA PHE A 42 -25.93 17.04 -3.69
C PHE A 42 -25.81 17.71 -5.05
N TYR A 43 -26.68 17.40 -6.02
CA TYR A 43 -26.67 17.97 -7.36
C TYR A 43 -26.70 19.49 -7.41
N PRO A 44 -27.46 20.21 -6.54
CA PRO A 44 -27.40 21.67 -6.51
C PRO A 44 -25.96 22.21 -6.34
N ASN A 45 -25.14 21.57 -5.49
CA ASN A 45 -23.75 21.99 -5.29
C ASN A 45 -22.91 21.77 -6.55
N PHE A 46 -23.15 20.68 -7.28
CA PHE A 46 -22.47 20.42 -8.55
C PHE A 46 -22.88 21.44 -9.62
N ASN A 47 -24.17 21.76 -9.72
CA ASN A 47 -24.67 22.73 -10.69
C ASN A 47 -24.18 24.16 -10.42
N HIS A 48 -24.03 24.53 -9.15
CA HIS A 48 -23.50 25.84 -8.74
C HIS A 48 -21.96 25.91 -8.67
N ALA A 49 -21.26 24.78 -8.76
CA ALA A 49 -19.80 24.78 -8.76
C ALA A 49 -19.23 25.39 -10.05
N GLY A 50 -18.05 26.01 -9.93
CA GLY A 50 -17.35 26.53 -11.10
C GLY A 50 -16.97 25.42 -12.09
N LYS A 51 -16.91 25.74 -13.40
CA LYS A 51 -16.60 24.79 -14.49
C LYS A 51 -15.36 23.93 -14.22
N ARG A 52 -14.34 24.52 -13.59
CA ARG A 52 -13.10 23.81 -13.23
C ARG A 52 -13.36 22.71 -12.19
N ASP A 53 -14.12 23.01 -11.15
CA ASP A 53 -14.36 22.09 -10.04
C ASP A 53 -15.31 20.96 -10.49
N GLN A 54 -16.24 21.27 -11.40
CA GLN A 54 -17.02 20.26 -12.15
C GLN A 54 -16.12 19.35 -12.98
N LEU A 55 -15.18 19.92 -13.75
CA LEU A 55 -14.24 19.14 -14.58
C LEU A 55 -13.33 18.24 -13.73
N ILE A 56 -12.75 18.77 -12.66
CA ILE A 56 -11.92 18.00 -11.72
C ILE A 56 -12.74 16.85 -11.12
N SER A 57 -13.95 17.14 -10.65
CA SER A 57 -14.84 16.11 -10.08
C SER A 57 -15.18 15.03 -11.10
N ALA A 58 -15.45 15.40 -12.36
CA ALA A 58 -15.74 14.46 -13.43
C ALA A 58 -14.53 13.55 -13.75
N ILE A 59 -13.33 14.13 -13.88
CA ILE A 59 -12.10 13.39 -14.16
C ILE A 59 -11.81 12.40 -13.01
N LEU A 60 -11.84 12.87 -11.75
CA LEU A 60 -11.61 11.99 -10.62
C LEU A 60 -12.62 10.84 -10.58
N SER A 61 -13.89 11.16 -10.78
CA SER A 61 -14.97 10.19 -10.70
C SER A 61 -14.92 9.15 -11.80
N PHE A 62 -14.43 9.51 -13.00
CA PHE A 62 -14.17 8.55 -14.06
C PHE A 62 -13.16 7.49 -13.63
N PHE A 63 -12.02 7.89 -13.06
CA PHE A 63 -11.00 6.95 -12.58
C PHE A 63 -11.46 6.14 -11.36
N LEU A 64 -12.19 6.76 -10.42
CA LEU A 64 -12.76 6.02 -9.30
C LEU A 64 -13.83 5.02 -9.76
N ALA A 65 -14.64 5.38 -10.75
CA ALA A 65 -15.60 4.46 -11.35
C ALA A 65 -14.91 3.31 -12.09
N LEU A 66 -13.78 3.56 -12.78
CA LEU A 66 -12.96 2.49 -13.36
C LEU A 66 -12.48 1.50 -12.29
N SER A 67 -12.06 1.98 -11.12
CA SER A 67 -11.64 1.09 -10.01
C SER A 67 -12.75 0.13 -9.56
N ILE A 68 -14.03 0.49 -9.75
CA ILE A 68 -15.19 -0.37 -9.41
C ILE A 68 -15.61 -1.25 -10.59
N VAL A 69 -15.59 -0.70 -11.80
CA VAL A 69 -16.14 -1.36 -13.00
C VAL A 69 -15.16 -2.38 -13.58
N VAL A 70 -13.85 -2.07 -13.65
CA VAL A 70 -12.85 -2.94 -14.28
C VAL A 70 -12.76 -4.35 -13.65
N PRO A 71 -12.75 -4.55 -12.32
CA PRO A 71 -12.82 -5.89 -11.71
C PRO A 71 -13.94 -6.76 -12.30
N ARG A 72 -15.09 -6.14 -12.56
CA ARG A 72 -16.29 -6.83 -13.05
C ARG A 72 -16.22 -7.19 -14.52
N LEU A 73 -15.26 -6.64 -15.27
CA LEU A 73 -15.05 -6.92 -16.69
C LEU A 73 -13.99 -8.01 -16.93
N MET A 74 -13.15 -8.29 -15.92
CA MET A 74 -11.92 -9.10 -16.05
C MET A 74 -11.97 -10.47 -15.34
N LYS A 75 -13.15 -10.98 -14.95
CA LYS A 75 -13.31 -12.06 -13.94
C LYS A 75 -12.25 -13.19 -14.01
N LEU A 76 -11.49 -13.32 -12.93
CA LEU A 76 -10.63 -14.46 -12.56
C LEU A 76 -11.48 -15.62 -11.99
N PRO A 77 -11.00 -16.89 -11.97
CA PRO A 77 -11.76 -18.06 -12.44
C PRO A 77 -12.95 -18.63 -11.63
N ASN A 78 -13.32 -18.13 -10.45
CA ASN A 78 -13.99 -19.00 -9.46
C ASN A 78 -15.41 -18.62 -8.97
N VAL A 79 -16.28 -18.01 -9.79
CA VAL A 79 -17.71 -17.89 -9.40
C VAL A 79 -18.66 -17.99 -10.61
N SER A 80 -19.55 -18.99 -10.58
CA SER A 80 -20.69 -19.13 -11.50
C SER A 80 -21.75 -18.07 -11.21
N PHE A 81 -21.81 -17.04 -12.05
CA PHE A 81 -22.97 -16.16 -12.18
C PHE A 81 -23.47 -16.31 -13.62
N ASP A 82 -24.52 -17.10 -13.81
CA ASP A 82 -25.17 -17.29 -15.11
C ASP A 82 -26.17 -16.19 -15.44
N SER A 83 -26.31 -15.16 -14.59
CA SER A 83 -27.41 -14.20 -14.65
C SER A 83 -27.02 -12.77 -15.06
N TYR A 84 -25.91 -12.56 -15.78
CA TYR A 84 -25.57 -11.26 -16.36
C TYR A 84 -25.23 -11.40 -17.85
N PRO A 85 -25.68 -10.48 -18.74
CA PRO A 85 -25.43 -10.56 -20.19
C PRO A 85 -23.94 -10.50 -20.59
N ASN A 86 -23.03 -10.31 -19.63
CA ASN A 86 -21.60 -10.10 -19.84
C ASN A 86 -20.75 -11.38 -19.79
N TYR A 87 -21.31 -12.51 -19.31
CA TYR A 87 -20.56 -13.74 -19.05
C TYR A 87 -21.32 -14.97 -19.55
N VAL A 88 -20.60 -15.89 -20.18
CA VAL A 88 -21.09 -17.25 -20.47
C VAL A 88 -20.04 -18.21 -19.94
N GLY A 89 -20.39 -19.07 -18.99
CA GLY A 89 -19.44 -19.99 -18.35
C GLY A 89 -18.27 -19.28 -17.64
N GLY A 90 -18.48 -18.07 -17.11
CA GLY A 90 -17.44 -17.28 -16.44
C GLY A 90 -16.48 -16.54 -17.38
N VAL A 91 -16.65 -16.65 -18.70
CA VAL A 91 -15.81 -15.93 -19.69
C VAL A 91 -16.46 -14.60 -20.09
N PRO A 92 -15.76 -13.46 -19.94
CA PRO A 92 -16.23 -12.17 -20.41
C PRO A 92 -16.53 -12.15 -21.92
N GLN A 93 -17.65 -11.56 -22.32
CA GLN A 93 -18.08 -11.49 -23.72
C GLN A 93 -17.55 -10.22 -24.43
N TRP A 94 -16.23 -9.97 -24.39
CA TRP A 94 -15.62 -8.73 -24.94
C TRP A 94 -15.89 -8.49 -26.43
N HIS A 95 -16.20 -9.54 -27.18
CA HIS A 95 -16.50 -9.49 -28.60
C HIS A 95 -17.93 -8.99 -28.92
N LYS A 96 -18.82 -8.91 -27.92
CA LYS A 96 -20.21 -8.48 -28.13
C LYS A 96 -20.36 -6.97 -27.86
N PRO A 97 -20.98 -6.20 -28.77
CA PRO A 97 -21.24 -4.77 -28.54
C PRO A 97 -22.04 -4.46 -27.27
N ILE A 98 -22.96 -5.35 -26.89
CA ILE A 98 -23.78 -5.23 -25.68
C ILE A 98 -22.92 -5.17 -24.41
N PHE A 99 -21.79 -5.89 -24.36
CA PHE A 99 -20.88 -5.90 -23.22
C PHE A 99 -20.31 -4.49 -22.98
N TRP A 100 -19.79 -3.87 -24.04
CA TRP A 100 -19.21 -2.53 -23.98
C TRP A 100 -20.25 -1.44 -23.72
N MET A 101 -21.47 -1.60 -24.26
CA MET A 101 -22.58 -0.70 -23.96
C MET A 101 -22.93 -0.73 -22.46
N VAL A 102 -23.12 -1.92 -21.87
CA VAL A 102 -23.43 -2.07 -20.45
C VAL A 102 -22.29 -1.54 -19.57
N ALA A 103 -21.04 -1.89 -19.89
CA ALA A 103 -19.88 -1.38 -19.16
C ALA A 103 -19.81 0.16 -19.20
N SER A 104 -20.09 0.76 -20.34
CA SER A 104 -20.10 2.23 -20.51
C SER A 104 -21.22 2.88 -19.69
N VAL A 105 -22.43 2.31 -19.70
CA VAL A 105 -23.56 2.81 -18.89
C VAL A 105 -23.25 2.74 -17.40
N GLN A 106 -22.66 1.63 -16.93
CA GLN A 106 -22.24 1.49 -15.52
C GLN A 106 -21.18 2.53 -15.15
N LEU A 107 -20.16 2.70 -16.01
CA LEU A 107 -19.09 3.66 -15.80
C LEU A 107 -19.61 5.10 -15.73
N LEU A 108 -20.49 5.47 -16.66
CA LEU A 108 -21.09 6.81 -16.70
C LEU A 108 -22.00 7.06 -15.49
N THR A 109 -22.80 6.06 -15.10
CA THR A 109 -23.73 6.19 -13.96
C THR A 109 -22.98 6.33 -12.64
N ILE A 110 -22.03 5.44 -12.37
CA ILE A 110 -21.21 5.48 -11.15
C ILE A 110 -20.35 6.74 -11.15
N GLY A 111 -19.72 7.06 -12.28
CA GLY A 111 -18.91 8.27 -12.45
C GLY A 111 -19.71 9.55 -12.19
N PHE A 112 -20.96 9.63 -12.65
CA PHE A 112 -21.80 10.81 -12.41
C PHE A 112 -22.20 10.96 -10.94
N ILE A 113 -22.60 9.87 -10.27
CA ILE A 113 -22.93 9.89 -8.83
C ILE A 113 -21.71 10.33 -8.02
N LEU A 114 -20.54 9.77 -8.32
CA LEU A 114 -19.29 10.14 -7.66
C LEU A 114 -18.93 11.60 -7.92
N ALA A 115 -19.16 12.12 -9.13
CA ALA A 115 -18.82 13.50 -9.47
C ALA A 115 -19.62 14.49 -8.63
N VAL A 116 -20.90 14.21 -8.42
CA VAL A 116 -21.77 15.01 -7.56
C VAL A 116 -21.30 14.97 -6.09
N ILE A 117 -20.95 13.79 -5.57
CA ILE A 117 -20.46 13.64 -4.19
C ILE A 117 -19.10 14.33 -3.98
N ILE A 118 -18.15 14.12 -4.89
CA ILE A 118 -16.81 14.72 -4.83
C ILE A 118 -16.92 16.24 -4.89
N CYS A 119 -17.76 16.77 -5.76
CA CYS A 119 -17.97 18.20 -5.86
C CYS A 119 -18.55 18.79 -4.56
N TRP A 120 -19.50 18.09 -3.92
CA TRP A 120 -20.01 18.47 -2.60
C TRP A 120 -18.91 18.46 -1.53
N LEU A 121 -18.05 17.44 -1.51
CA LEU A 121 -16.90 17.35 -0.59
C LEU A 121 -15.92 18.52 -0.81
N MET A 122 -15.64 18.87 -2.06
CA MET A 122 -14.78 20.00 -2.42
C MET A 122 -15.35 21.32 -1.91
N HIS A 123 -16.66 21.55 -2.10
CA HIS A 123 -17.33 22.74 -1.59
C HIS A 123 -17.27 22.81 -0.06
N LYS A 124 -17.53 21.71 0.64
CA LYS A 124 -17.41 21.65 2.11
C LYS A 124 -15.99 21.90 2.60
N ALA A 125 -14.99 21.33 1.92
CA ALA A 125 -13.59 21.56 2.26
C ALA A 125 -13.18 23.03 2.07
N ALA A 126 -13.64 23.68 0.99
CA ALA A 126 -13.37 25.09 0.72
C ALA A 126 -13.96 26.00 1.81
N ASN A 127 -15.25 25.84 2.12
CA ASN A 127 -15.91 26.64 3.16
C ASN A 127 -15.24 26.46 4.54
N PHE A 128 -14.76 25.25 4.85
CA PHE A 128 -14.07 24.99 6.10
C PHE A 128 -12.73 25.74 6.19
N VAL A 129 -11.95 25.72 5.11
CA VAL A 129 -10.66 26.41 5.05
C VAL A 129 -10.84 27.92 5.20
N GLU A 130 -11.86 28.49 4.56
CA GLU A 130 -12.18 29.92 4.64
C GLU A 130 -12.62 30.33 6.05
N TYR A 131 -13.55 29.57 6.65
CA TYR A 131 -14.03 29.80 8.02
C TYR A 131 -12.90 29.77 9.06
N ARG A 132 -11.95 28.83 8.96
CA ARG A 132 -10.82 28.79 9.90
C ARG A 132 -9.85 29.97 9.75
N ASN A 133 -9.66 30.46 8.52
CA ASN A 133 -8.80 31.62 8.30
C ASN A 133 -9.42 32.89 8.92
N THR A 134 -10.75 33.00 8.95
CA THR A 134 -11.44 34.12 9.61
C THR A 134 -11.43 33.99 11.13
N ASP A 135 -11.60 32.78 11.67
CA ASP A 135 -11.54 32.54 13.12
C ASP A 135 -10.13 32.79 13.70
N ASP A 136 -9.06 32.40 12.99
CA ASP A 136 -7.67 32.70 13.40
C ASP A 136 -7.40 34.23 13.40
N ALA A 137 -8.18 35.03 12.66
CA ALA A 137 -8.07 36.49 12.63
C ALA A 137 -8.91 37.19 13.71
N SER A 138 -10.00 36.56 14.17
CA SER A 138 -10.82 37.04 15.27
C SER A 138 -10.58 36.21 16.53
N ASN A 139 -9.64 36.65 17.39
CA ASN A 139 -9.44 36.09 18.73
C ASN A 139 -10.78 36.05 19.49
N SER A 140 -11.46 34.90 19.49
CA SER A 140 -12.72 34.71 20.19
C SER A 140 -12.51 33.84 21.43
N ILE A 141 -13.18 34.27 22.50
CA ILE A 141 -13.15 33.72 23.85
C ILE A 141 -13.55 32.24 23.80
N PRO A 142 -12.79 31.30 24.41
CA PRO A 142 -13.12 29.89 24.33
C PRO A 142 -14.47 29.60 25.01
N PRO A 143 -15.34 28.79 24.40
CA PRO A 143 -16.61 28.39 24.99
C PRO A 143 -16.39 27.65 26.31
N THR A 144 -17.25 27.89 27.29
CA THR A 144 -17.17 27.34 28.65
C THR A 144 -17.38 25.82 28.72
N ASN A 145 -17.93 25.20 27.66
CA ASN A 145 -18.08 23.76 27.52
C ASN A 145 -17.38 23.27 26.24
N LEU A 146 -16.22 22.66 26.41
CA LEU A 146 -15.48 22.03 25.31
C LEU A 146 -16.23 20.80 24.79
N SER A 147 -16.40 20.74 23.48
CA SER A 147 -16.92 19.57 22.77
C SER A 147 -16.06 18.33 23.04
N ILE A 148 -16.62 17.14 22.80
CA ILE A 148 -15.88 15.87 22.95
C ILE A 148 -14.64 15.82 22.04
N TRP A 149 -14.73 16.43 20.86
CA TRP A 149 -13.64 16.50 19.89
C TRP A 149 -12.50 17.40 20.38
N GLU A 150 -12.81 18.57 20.94
CA GLU A 150 -11.79 19.47 21.51
C GLU A 150 -11.11 18.88 22.73
N ARG A 151 -11.80 18.03 23.50
CA ARG A 151 -11.19 17.26 24.59
C ARG A 151 -10.27 16.16 24.04
N GLY A 152 -10.75 15.38 23.09
CA GLY A 152 -9.99 14.27 22.49
C GLY A 152 -8.74 14.74 21.74
N VAL A 153 -8.83 15.86 20.99
CA VAL A 153 -7.72 16.32 20.17
C VAL A 153 -6.52 16.84 20.99
N ARG A 154 -6.71 17.16 22.27
CA ARG A 154 -5.63 17.58 23.19
C ARG A 154 -4.54 16.53 23.32
N PHE A 155 -4.88 15.25 23.12
CA PHE A 155 -3.89 14.17 23.12
C PHE A 155 -2.88 14.26 21.97
N PHE A 156 -3.15 15.09 20.95
CA PHE A 156 -2.29 15.32 19.79
C PHE A 156 -1.60 16.70 19.80
N ASP A 157 -1.48 17.35 20.96
CA ASP A 157 -0.73 18.61 21.13
C ASP A 157 0.81 18.43 21.04
N GLY A 158 1.27 17.18 20.98
CA GLY A 158 2.68 16.79 20.87
C GLY A 158 3.45 16.84 22.20
N LYS A 159 2.77 16.92 23.35
CA LYS A 159 3.42 16.69 24.64
C LYS A 159 3.71 15.19 24.81
N PRO A 160 4.89 14.79 25.31
CA PRO A 160 5.26 13.38 25.45
C PRO A 160 4.21 12.54 26.19
N LYS A 161 3.73 13.03 27.35
CA LYS A 161 2.70 12.33 28.15
C LYS A 161 1.43 12.04 27.35
N HIS A 162 0.93 13.01 26.60
CA HIS A 162 -0.28 12.86 25.80
C HIS A 162 -0.09 11.87 24.65
N MET A 163 1.04 11.94 23.96
CA MET A 163 1.39 11.01 22.89
C MET A 163 1.51 9.56 23.41
N THR A 164 2.16 9.37 24.56
CA THR A 164 2.25 8.06 25.22
C THR A 164 0.87 7.51 25.56
N VAL A 165 -0.02 8.32 26.14
CA VAL A 165 -1.39 7.88 26.47
C VAL A 165 -2.17 7.51 25.21
N ALA A 166 -2.12 8.32 24.15
CA ALA A 166 -2.81 8.03 22.89
C ALA A 166 -2.26 6.76 22.21
N THR A 167 -0.97 6.51 22.32
CA THR A 167 -0.30 5.31 21.78
C THR A 167 -0.74 4.07 22.55
N LEU A 168 -0.64 4.09 23.88
CA LEU A 168 -1.03 2.96 24.72
C LEU A 168 -2.52 2.66 24.60
N ALA A 169 -3.38 3.68 24.52
CA ALA A 169 -4.80 3.48 24.28
C ALA A 169 -5.08 2.78 22.94
N MET A 170 -4.35 3.12 21.88
CA MET A 170 -4.48 2.45 20.59
C MET A 170 -4.00 1.00 20.66
N VAL A 171 -2.85 0.73 21.30
CA VAL A 171 -2.34 -0.63 21.51
C VAL A 171 -3.35 -1.45 22.32
N LEU A 172 -3.96 -0.89 23.36
CA LEU A 172 -5.01 -1.57 24.13
C LEU A 172 -6.23 -1.94 23.26
N CYS A 173 -6.63 -1.08 22.32
CA CYS A 173 -7.67 -1.42 21.34
C CYS A 173 -7.24 -2.55 20.38
N TRP A 174 -5.94 -2.69 20.12
CA TRP A 174 -5.39 -3.71 19.23
C TRP A 174 -5.21 -5.07 19.92
N VAL A 175 -5.00 -5.11 21.24
CA VAL A 175 -4.79 -6.37 22.01
C VAL A 175 -5.81 -7.47 21.70
N PRO A 176 -7.14 -7.22 21.68
CA PRO A 176 -8.11 -8.25 21.33
C PRO A 176 -7.84 -8.88 19.95
N MET A 177 -7.50 -8.06 18.97
CA MET A 177 -7.18 -8.55 17.62
C MET A 177 -5.86 -9.33 17.61
N LEU A 178 -4.83 -8.85 18.30
CA LEU A 178 -3.53 -9.53 18.40
C LEU A 178 -3.68 -10.92 19.03
N ILE A 179 -4.57 -11.09 20.03
CA ILE A 179 -4.83 -12.38 20.69
C ILE A 179 -5.59 -13.34 19.75
N ILE A 180 -6.65 -12.87 19.08
CA ILE A 180 -7.45 -13.76 18.20
C ILE A 180 -6.69 -14.17 16.95
N GLN A 181 -5.72 -13.35 16.52
CA GLN A 181 -4.82 -13.65 15.39
C GLN A 181 -3.78 -14.73 15.71
N GLY A 182 -3.91 -15.41 16.86
CA GLY A 182 -3.07 -16.53 17.23
C GLY A 182 -1.77 -16.07 17.89
N PRO A 183 -0.89 -17.03 18.21
CA PRO A 183 0.30 -16.73 19.01
C PRO A 183 1.35 -15.95 18.20
N ALA A 184 1.35 -16.12 16.87
CA ALA A 184 2.00 -15.28 15.85
C ALA A 184 1.40 -15.62 14.48
N ILE A 185 1.76 -14.85 13.46
CA ILE A 185 1.57 -15.25 12.06
C ILE A 185 2.93 -15.19 11.39
N ILE A 186 3.40 -16.32 10.87
CA ILE A 186 4.72 -16.44 10.22
C ILE A 186 4.52 -17.03 8.83
N GLY A 187 4.75 -16.21 7.81
CA GLY A 187 4.65 -16.60 6.40
C GLY A 187 5.90 -17.29 5.85
N VAL A 188 5.85 -17.72 4.58
CA VAL A 188 6.98 -18.42 3.93
C VAL A 188 8.23 -17.55 3.92
N ASP A 189 8.13 -16.27 3.53
CA ASP A 189 9.29 -15.36 3.50
C ASP A 189 10.05 -15.32 4.83
N SER A 190 9.33 -15.09 5.94
CA SER A 190 9.94 -15.04 7.27
C SER A 190 10.38 -16.40 7.77
N MET A 191 9.72 -17.48 7.33
CA MET A 191 10.15 -18.85 7.62
C MET A 191 11.51 -19.15 6.96
N VAL A 192 11.72 -18.75 5.70
CA VAL A 192 13.04 -18.89 5.04
C VAL A 192 14.13 -18.16 5.83
N GLN A 193 13.83 -16.96 6.33
CA GLN A 193 14.76 -16.20 7.19
C GLN A 193 15.07 -16.94 8.50
N LEU A 194 14.05 -17.53 9.14
CA LEU A 194 14.23 -18.30 10.38
C LEU A 194 14.96 -19.63 10.17
N VAL A 195 14.68 -20.35 9.08
CA VAL A 195 15.43 -21.58 8.72
C VAL A 195 16.90 -21.25 8.54
N GLN A 196 17.20 -20.19 7.76
CA GLN A 196 18.57 -19.71 7.57
C GLN A 196 19.25 -19.40 8.89
N PHE A 197 18.58 -18.67 9.79
CA PHE A 197 19.15 -18.26 11.06
C PHE A 197 19.41 -19.45 12.00
N ARG A 198 18.44 -20.36 12.15
CA ARG A 198 18.53 -21.49 13.09
C ARG A 198 19.45 -22.61 12.64
N THR A 199 19.41 -22.94 11.35
CA THR A 199 20.06 -24.16 10.83
C THR A 199 21.36 -23.87 10.11
N GLY A 200 21.61 -22.60 9.75
CA GLY A 200 22.69 -22.23 8.83
C GLY A 200 22.45 -22.67 7.38
N HIS A 201 21.30 -23.29 7.08
CA HIS A 201 20.95 -23.69 5.72
C HIS A 201 20.54 -22.47 4.90
N VAL A 202 21.39 -22.09 3.95
CA VAL A 202 21.15 -20.95 3.06
C VAL A 202 20.59 -21.45 1.75
N TRP A 203 19.39 -21.00 1.44
CA TRP A 203 18.64 -21.40 0.25
C TRP A 203 18.00 -20.19 -0.41
N ASP A 204 18.17 -20.04 -1.73
CA ASP A 204 17.59 -18.94 -2.49
C ASP A 204 16.18 -19.30 -2.98
N PRO A 205 15.12 -18.62 -2.46
CA PRO A 205 13.75 -18.91 -2.84
C PRO A 205 13.47 -18.64 -4.31
N MET A 206 14.29 -17.84 -4.99
CA MET A 206 14.05 -17.48 -6.37
C MET A 206 14.67 -18.45 -7.38
N THR A 207 15.69 -19.20 -6.96
CA THR A 207 16.36 -20.17 -7.83
C THR A 207 16.11 -21.60 -7.37
N MET A 208 15.40 -21.77 -6.25
CA MET A 208 15.08 -23.04 -5.62
C MET A 208 16.33 -23.88 -5.38
N ALA A 209 17.45 -23.22 -5.09
CA ALA A 209 18.76 -23.82 -4.99
C ALA A 209 19.46 -23.48 -3.67
N GLU A 210 20.22 -24.43 -3.16
CA GLU A 210 21.10 -24.21 -2.02
C GLU A 210 22.28 -23.31 -2.40
N LEU A 211 22.72 -22.50 -1.44
CA LEU A 211 23.85 -21.60 -1.56
C LEU A 211 24.96 -22.02 -0.59
N PRO A 212 25.65 -23.15 -0.85
CA PRO A 212 26.69 -23.65 0.05
C PRO A 212 27.84 -22.66 0.18
N GLY A 213 28.37 -22.52 1.40
CA GLY A 213 29.51 -21.64 1.70
C GLY A 213 29.13 -20.21 2.07
N TYR A 214 27.85 -19.83 1.97
CA TYR A 214 27.35 -18.58 2.54
C TYR A 214 26.83 -18.80 3.96
N ALA A 215 27.02 -17.82 4.84
CA ALA A 215 26.44 -17.76 6.18
C ALA A 215 25.00 -17.21 6.17
N GLY A 216 24.56 -16.61 5.06
CA GLY A 216 23.20 -16.17 4.87
C GLY A 216 22.92 -15.68 3.47
N GLN A 217 21.69 -15.24 3.21
CA GLN A 217 21.34 -14.53 1.98
C GLN A 217 20.57 -13.23 2.26
N ASP A 218 20.64 -12.32 1.30
CA ASP A 218 19.93 -11.05 1.30
C ASP A 218 18.76 -11.06 0.27
N HIS A 219 18.23 -12.21 -0.16
CA HIS A 219 17.01 -12.20 -0.99
C HIS A 219 15.87 -11.47 -0.25
N HIS A 220 15.60 -11.89 0.98
CA HIS A 220 14.92 -11.06 1.97
C HIS A 220 15.96 -10.22 2.72
N PRO A 221 15.65 -8.99 3.15
CA PRO A 221 16.64 -8.12 3.77
C PRO A 221 17.30 -8.81 4.96
N PHE A 222 18.63 -8.94 4.92
CA PHE A 222 19.38 -9.67 5.94
C PHE A 222 19.13 -9.08 7.35
N PHE A 223 18.91 -7.77 7.43
CA PHE A 223 18.64 -7.08 8.68
C PHE A 223 17.38 -7.60 9.39
N ASP A 224 16.29 -7.87 8.66
CA ASP A 224 15.09 -8.48 9.24
C ASP A 224 15.35 -9.92 9.68
N THR A 225 16.19 -10.66 8.95
CA THR A 225 16.58 -12.03 9.33
C THR A 225 17.19 -12.06 10.73
N TYR A 226 18.11 -11.13 11.02
CA TYR A 226 18.71 -11.01 12.34
C TYR A 226 17.74 -10.51 13.41
N ILE A 227 16.79 -9.61 13.07
CA ILE A 227 15.74 -9.21 14.02
C ILE A 227 14.91 -10.44 14.40
N TYR A 228 14.44 -11.22 13.42
CA TYR A 228 13.60 -12.37 13.69
C TYR A 228 14.37 -13.46 14.45
N GLY A 229 15.63 -13.71 14.08
CA GLY A 229 16.52 -14.60 14.81
C GLY A 229 16.78 -14.17 16.27
N LEU A 230 16.99 -12.87 16.52
CA LEU A 230 17.17 -12.37 17.89
C LEU A 230 15.93 -12.61 18.77
N PHE A 231 14.73 -12.38 18.23
CA PHE A 231 13.51 -12.63 18.98
C PHE A 231 13.24 -14.13 19.14
N ASP A 232 13.62 -14.93 18.16
CA ASP A 232 13.57 -16.38 18.25
C ASP A 232 14.48 -16.92 19.39
N GLU A 233 15.74 -16.48 19.45
CA GLU A 233 16.66 -16.79 20.55
C GLU A 233 16.17 -16.27 21.90
N LEU A 234 15.57 -15.08 21.94
CA LEU A 234 14.97 -14.54 23.16
C LEU A 234 13.84 -15.44 23.67
N GLY A 235 13.01 -15.98 22.76
CA GLY A 235 11.98 -16.96 23.10
C GLY A 235 12.58 -18.21 23.73
N LEU A 236 13.59 -18.80 23.09
CA LEU A 236 14.32 -19.96 23.60
C LEU A 236 14.94 -19.70 24.98
N TRP A 237 15.55 -18.52 25.18
CA TRP A 237 16.14 -18.12 26.46
C TRP A 237 15.08 -17.97 27.57
N LEU A 238 13.88 -17.52 27.23
CA LEU A 238 12.72 -17.47 28.14
C LEU A 238 12.03 -18.83 28.33
N GLY A 239 12.50 -19.87 27.65
CA GLY A 239 11.97 -21.22 27.71
C GLY A 239 10.72 -21.47 26.86
N GLN A 240 10.34 -20.54 25.97
CA GLN A 240 9.25 -20.69 24.99
C GLN A 240 9.53 -19.93 23.68
N GLU A 241 9.75 -20.65 22.57
CA GLU A 241 10.06 -20.07 21.25
C GLU A 241 9.06 -18.98 20.83
N ILE A 242 7.76 -19.29 20.99
CA ILE A 242 6.68 -18.41 20.52
C ILE A 242 6.57 -17.12 21.34
N LEU A 243 7.09 -17.10 22.57
CA LEU A 243 7.08 -15.92 23.43
C LEU A 243 7.94 -14.80 22.84
N GLY A 244 9.06 -15.16 22.22
CA GLY A 244 9.92 -14.23 21.48
C GLY A 244 9.17 -13.47 20.40
N PHE A 245 8.44 -14.19 19.54
CA PHE A 245 7.63 -13.58 18.48
C PHE A 245 6.45 -12.76 19.01
N ARG A 246 5.85 -13.14 20.15
CA ARG A 246 4.82 -12.31 20.81
C ARG A 246 5.39 -10.98 21.29
N ILE A 247 6.61 -10.97 21.83
CA ILE A 247 7.29 -9.74 22.23
C ILE A 247 7.58 -8.88 21.01
N LEU A 248 8.06 -9.47 19.90
CA LEU A 248 8.27 -8.75 18.64
C LEU A 248 6.96 -8.13 18.12
N ILE A 249 5.86 -8.88 18.11
CA ILE A 249 4.53 -8.42 17.69
C ILE A 249 4.06 -7.24 18.56
N ALA A 250 4.22 -7.34 19.89
CA ALA A 250 3.88 -6.26 20.81
C ALA A 250 4.73 -5.00 20.57
N LEU A 251 6.03 -5.18 20.33
CA LEU A 251 6.96 -4.09 20.04
C LEU A 251 6.60 -3.39 18.72
N GLN A 252 6.47 -4.15 17.61
CA GLN A 252 6.13 -3.55 16.32
C GLN A 252 4.75 -2.89 16.33
N SER A 253 3.78 -3.48 17.02
CA SER A 253 2.44 -2.87 17.20
C SER A 253 2.54 -1.54 17.96
N THR A 254 3.36 -1.47 19.00
CA THR A 254 3.57 -0.25 19.77
C THR A 254 4.26 0.83 18.95
N VAL A 255 5.28 0.47 18.16
CA VAL A 255 5.99 1.40 17.27
C VAL A 255 5.07 1.90 16.15
N ALA A 256 4.23 1.03 15.60
CA ALA A 256 3.24 1.39 14.57
C ALA A 256 2.18 2.35 15.12
N ALA A 257 1.61 2.05 16.29
CA ALA A 257 0.66 2.94 16.97
C ALA A 257 1.30 4.31 17.28
N PHE A 258 2.56 4.32 17.72
CA PHE A 258 3.31 5.56 17.95
C PHE A 258 3.48 6.36 16.65
N ALA A 259 3.86 5.70 15.55
CA ALA A 259 4.01 6.35 14.25
C ALA A 259 2.70 6.99 13.76
N ILE A 260 1.56 6.31 13.95
CA ILE A 260 0.23 6.86 13.65
C ILE A 260 -0.04 8.09 14.54
N VAL A 261 0.20 8.01 15.85
CA VAL A 261 0.00 9.15 16.76
C VAL A 261 0.89 10.34 16.38
N VAL A 262 2.16 10.11 16.03
CA VAL A 262 3.09 11.14 15.54
C VAL A 262 2.54 11.81 14.26
N SER A 263 1.97 11.03 13.35
CA SER A 263 1.33 11.57 12.14
C SER A 263 0.13 12.47 12.47
N LEU A 264 -0.70 12.08 13.44
CA LEU A 264 -1.85 12.87 13.89
C LEU A 264 -1.44 14.15 14.62
N VAL A 265 -0.34 14.11 15.39
CA VAL A 265 0.27 15.31 15.99
C VAL A 265 0.73 16.27 14.90
N TRP A 266 1.38 15.77 13.85
CA TRP A 266 1.79 16.60 12.72
C TRP A 266 0.57 17.24 12.05
N ILE A 267 -0.48 16.46 11.78
CA ILE A 267 -1.74 16.94 11.19
C ILE A 267 -2.35 18.05 12.05
N LYS A 268 -2.47 17.84 13.38
CA LYS A 268 -3.00 18.84 14.30
C LYS A 268 -2.22 20.15 14.26
N LYS A 269 -0.89 20.09 14.20
CA LYS A 269 -0.03 21.28 14.26
C LYS A 269 0.09 22.02 12.93
N ARG A 270 0.06 21.30 11.81
CA ARG A 270 0.46 21.83 10.50
C ARG A 270 -0.67 22.01 9.51
N THR A 271 -1.89 21.59 9.85
CA THR A 271 -3.02 21.61 8.91
C THR A 271 -4.23 22.33 9.47
N ASN A 272 -5.11 22.75 8.57
CA ASN A 272 -6.45 23.22 8.86
C ASN A 272 -7.46 22.07 8.86
N LEU A 273 -7.08 20.84 9.21
CA LEU A 273 -8.06 19.76 9.30
C LEU A 273 -8.90 19.91 10.59
N PRO A 274 -10.22 19.67 10.56
CA PRO A 274 -11.08 19.72 11.75
C PRO A 274 -10.61 18.74 12.84
N ASP A 275 -10.79 19.13 14.10
CA ASP A 275 -10.39 18.31 15.25
C ASP A 275 -11.17 16.99 15.33
N SER A 276 -12.44 17.01 14.91
CA SER A 276 -13.26 15.81 14.75
C SER A 276 -12.65 14.82 13.76
N CYS A 277 -12.12 15.28 12.62
CA CYS A 277 -11.48 14.41 11.64
C CYS A 277 -10.23 13.74 12.21
N ILE A 278 -9.43 14.45 13.01
CA ILE A 278 -8.24 13.89 13.65
C ILE A 278 -8.64 12.78 14.64
N CYS A 279 -9.66 13.03 15.47
CA CYS A 279 -10.20 12.02 16.37
C CYS A 279 -10.80 10.82 15.61
N VAL A 280 -11.52 11.05 14.51
CA VAL A 280 -12.06 9.98 13.66
C VAL A 280 -10.94 9.15 13.04
N CYS A 281 -9.87 9.77 12.53
CA CYS A 281 -8.70 9.05 12.03
C CYS A 281 -8.06 8.18 13.13
N TRP A 282 -7.92 8.71 14.35
CA TRP A 282 -7.42 7.91 15.47
C TRP A 282 -8.36 6.72 15.78
N CYS A 283 -9.67 6.95 15.87
CA CYS A 283 -10.65 5.89 16.13
C CYS A 283 -10.63 4.81 15.03
N LEU A 284 -10.55 5.23 13.75
CA LEU A 284 -10.43 4.30 12.63
C LEU A 284 -9.16 3.45 12.76
N ALA A 285 -8.00 4.05 13.03
CA ALA A 285 -6.75 3.31 13.23
C ALA A 285 -6.79 2.39 14.47
N ALA A 286 -7.46 2.82 15.54
CA ALA A 286 -7.55 2.06 16.78
C ALA A 286 -8.52 0.87 16.70
N ILE A 287 -9.60 0.98 15.93
CA ILE A 287 -10.71 0.01 15.96
C ILE A 287 -10.78 -0.84 14.69
N LEU A 288 -10.39 -0.29 13.52
CA LEU A 288 -10.49 -1.02 12.26
C LEU A 288 -9.48 -2.18 12.25
N PRO A 289 -9.93 -3.45 12.12
CA PRO A 289 -9.06 -4.61 12.23
C PRO A 289 -7.87 -4.62 11.25
N ALA A 290 -7.99 -3.95 10.09
CA ALA A 290 -6.94 -3.86 9.08
C ALA A 290 -5.55 -3.50 9.67
N PHE A 291 -5.50 -2.58 10.64
CA PHE A 291 -4.24 -2.17 11.26
C PHE A 291 -3.64 -3.28 12.15
N PRO A 292 -4.31 -3.73 13.23
CA PRO A 292 -3.75 -4.74 14.11
C PRO A 292 -3.58 -6.12 13.46
N MET A 293 -4.40 -6.49 12.47
CA MET A 293 -4.25 -7.78 11.76
C MET A 293 -2.92 -7.88 11.01
N TYR A 294 -2.40 -6.78 10.45
CA TYR A 294 -1.07 -6.79 9.82
C TYR A 294 0.07 -6.68 10.85
N MET A 295 -0.16 -5.97 11.96
CA MET A 295 0.83 -5.87 13.03
C MET A 295 0.95 -7.15 13.87
N SER A 296 0.06 -8.14 13.70
CA SER A 296 0.24 -9.51 14.24
C SER A 296 1.13 -10.41 13.37
N ILE A 297 1.59 -9.95 12.21
CA ILE A 297 2.41 -10.74 11.28
C ILE A 297 3.89 -10.44 11.51
N VAL A 298 4.70 -11.48 11.70
CA VAL A 298 6.16 -11.40 11.61
C VAL A 298 6.51 -11.38 10.13
N LEU A 299 6.78 -10.19 9.60
CA LEU A 299 7.05 -9.96 8.19
C LEU A 299 7.73 -8.60 7.99
N LYS A 300 8.66 -8.54 7.03
CA LYS A 300 9.43 -7.33 6.68
C LYS A 300 8.54 -6.11 6.41
N ASP A 301 7.38 -6.31 5.78
CA ASP A 301 6.40 -5.25 5.51
C ASP A 301 5.82 -4.63 6.78
N SER A 302 5.58 -5.44 7.82
CA SER A 302 5.06 -4.98 9.12
C SER A 302 6.12 -4.22 9.92
N THR A 303 7.38 -4.66 9.87
CA THR A 303 8.52 -3.95 10.45
C THR A 303 8.76 -2.61 9.74
N TRP A 304 8.77 -2.63 8.40
CA TRP A 304 9.06 -1.48 7.55
C TRP A 304 8.02 -0.35 7.65
N VAL A 305 6.71 -0.67 7.67
CA VAL A 305 5.66 0.35 7.50
C VAL A 305 5.70 1.42 8.59
N SER A 306 6.07 1.06 9.82
CA SER A 306 6.17 2.01 10.94
C SER A 306 7.34 2.98 10.75
N ILE A 307 8.49 2.48 10.28
CA ILE A 307 9.67 3.28 9.96
C ILE A 307 9.35 4.22 8.79
N PHE A 308 8.69 3.70 7.75
CA PHE A 308 8.29 4.48 6.59
C PHE A 308 7.28 5.57 6.92
N LEU A 309 6.30 5.31 7.79
CA LEU A 309 5.34 6.34 8.22
C LEU A 309 6.04 7.47 8.99
N LEU A 310 6.97 7.16 9.88
CA LEU A 310 7.79 8.18 10.56
C LEU A 310 8.64 8.97 9.56
N TRP A 311 9.22 8.29 8.57
CA TRP A 311 9.97 8.95 7.49
C TRP A 311 9.06 9.89 6.69
N MET A 312 7.83 9.47 6.40
CA MET A 312 6.85 10.28 5.70
C MET A 312 6.44 11.51 6.52
N VAL A 313 6.28 11.39 7.85
CA VAL A 313 6.06 12.57 8.72
C VAL A 313 7.26 13.53 8.69
N ALA A 314 8.49 13.02 8.74
CA ALA A 314 9.70 13.83 8.63
C ALA A 314 9.80 14.52 7.26
N PHE A 315 9.45 13.82 6.18
CA PHE A 315 9.36 14.36 4.83
C PHE A 315 8.32 15.49 4.79
N PHE A 316 7.12 15.26 5.31
CA PHE A 316 6.05 16.25 5.38
C PHE A 316 6.47 17.48 6.19
N GLU A 317 7.16 17.32 7.33
CA GLU A 317 7.71 18.45 8.08
C GLU A 317 8.78 19.22 7.26
N ALA A 318 9.62 18.53 6.48
CA ALA A 318 10.61 19.18 5.61
C ALA A 318 9.93 20.02 4.51
N ILE A 319 8.92 19.46 3.83
CA ILE A 319 8.11 20.18 2.85
C ILE A 319 7.43 21.39 3.50
N TYR A 320 6.83 21.20 4.67
CA TYR A 320 6.17 22.27 5.42
C TYR A 320 7.14 23.42 5.72
N ARG A 321 8.35 23.12 6.21
CA ARG A 321 9.36 24.14 6.48
C ARG A 321 9.78 24.86 5.20
N CYS A 322 9.99 24.16 4.09
CA CYS A 322 10.33 24.77 2.81
C CYS A 322 9.23 25.69 2.26
N ASN A 323 7.98 25.26 2.34
CA ASN A 323 6.81 26.05 1.92
C ASN A 323 6.65 27.32 2.77
N ASN A 324 7.06 27.27 4.04
CA ASN A 324 7.00 28.38 4.98
C ASN A 324 8.32 29.14 5.16
N ASN A 325 9.31 28.91 4.29
CA ASN A 325 10.65 29.53 4.34
C ASN A 325 11.40 29.33 5.67
N HIS A 326 11.14 28.23 6.37
CA HIS A 326 11.91 27.80 7.52
C HIS A 326 13.01 26.82 7.09
N ALA A 327 14.14 26.83 7.78
CA ALA A 327 15.21 25.87 7.53
C ALA A 327 14.79 24.46 7.95
N VAL A 328 15.12 23.45 7.12
CA VAL A 328 14.91 22.03 7.48
C VAL A 328 15.70 21.72 8.77
N GLY A 329 16.95 22.21 8.84
CA GLY A 329 17.82 22.04 10.01
C GLY A 329 18.41 20.63 10.10
N TRP A 330 19.59 20.52 10.71
CA TRP A 330 20.35 19.26 10.75
C TRP A 330 19.61 18.13 11.47
N LYS A 331 18.82 18.43 12.53
CA LYS A 331 18.08 17.41 13.29
C LYS A 331 17.04 16.69 12.41
N LEU A 332 16.33 17.44 11.57
CA LEU A 332 15.33 16.86 10.68
C LEU A 332 15.99 16.12 9.52
N ALA A 333 17.09 16.66 8.97
CA ALA A 333 17.88 15.96 7.97
C ALA A 333 18.45 14.64 8.51
N LEU A 334 19.02 14.64 9.72
CA LEU A 334 19.49 13.43 10.40
C LEU A 334 18.35 12.43 10.61
N CYS A 335 17.16 12.89 11.02
CA CYS A 335 15.98 12.06 11.15
C CYS A 335 15.59 11.39 9.80
N LEU A 336 15.60 12.15 8.70
CA LEU A 336 15.37 11.61 7.35
C LEU A 336 16.44 10.59 6.94
N VAL A 337 17.72 10.86 7.24
CA VAL A 337 18.84 9.93 6.97
C VAL A 337 18.64 8.61 7.72
N VAL A 338 18.42 8.69 9.03
CA VAL A 338 18.29 7.49 9.89
C VAL A 338 17.08 6.66 9.50
N LEU A 339 15.92 7.30 9.30
CA LEU A 339 14.70 6.59 8.92
C LEU A 339 14.78 6.07 7.48
N GLY A 340 15.44 6.78 6.56
CA GLY A 340 15.69 6.32 5.19
C GLY A 340 16.61 5.09 5.15
N LEU A 341 17.65 5.08 5.99
CA LEU A 341 18.55 3.95 6.16
C LEU A 341 17.80 2.71 6.67
N PHE A 342 17.07 2.83 7.78
CA PHE A 342 16.30 1.70 8.33
C PHE A 342 15.16 1.25 7.39
N SER A 343 14.53 2.17 6.66
CA SER A 343 13.55 1.84 5.62
C SER A 343 14.18 0.96 4.54
N GLY A 344 15.39 1.28 4.09
CA GLY A 344 16.13 0.49 3.11
C GLY A 344 16.61 -0.87 3.62
N LEU A 345 17.06 -0.92 4.88
CA LEU A 345 17.54 -2.16 5.52
C LEU A 345 16.43 -3.16 5.84
N THR A 346 15.21 -2.70 6.13
CA THR A 346 14.04 -3.56 6.42
C THR A 346 13.19 -3.87 5.18
N LYS A 347 13.28 -3.07 4.12
CA LYS A 347 12.63 -3.39 2.85
C LYS A 347 13.41 -2.76 1.73
N LYS A 348 13.92 -3.58 0.80
CA LYS A 348 14.69 -3.11 -0.35
C LYS A 348 13.96 -2.01 -1.14
N LEU A 349 12.66 -2.17 -1.34
CA LEU A 349 11.86 -1.14 -2.02
C LEU A 349 11.84 0.21 -1.26
N GLY A 350 11.97 0.16 0.06
CA GLY A 350 12.01 1.32 0.94
C GLY A 350 13.10 2.32 0.59
N ILE A 351 14.32 1.88 0.26
CA ILE A 351 15.39 2.82 -0.12
C ILE A 351 15.04 3.53 -1.44
N TYR A 352 14.56 2.80 -2.45
CA TYR A 352 14.19 3.39 -3.74
C TYR A 352 13.06 4.42 -3.60
N VAL A 353 12.01 4.10 -2.82
CA VAL A 353 10.89 5.03 -2.60
C VAL A 353 11.37 6.31 -1.92
N THR A 354 12.17 6.21 -0.86
CA THR A 354 12.67 7.39 -0.12
C THR A 354 13.64 8.23 -0.96
N THR A 355 14.58 7.60 -1.66
CA THR A 355 15.57 8.27 -2.52
C THR A 355 14.92 9.01 -3.69
N VAL A 356 14.04 8.34 -4.45
CA VAL A 356 13.35 8.96 -5.58
C VAL A 356 12.43 10.08 -5.10
N SER A 357 11.78 9.93 -3.94
CA SER A 357 10.96 10.98 -3.36
C SER A 357 11.76 12.24 -3.01
N LEU A 358 12.95 12.08 -2.43
CA LEU A 358 13.84 13.20 -2.12
C LEU A 358 14.42 13.83 -3.39
N LEU A 359 14.74 13.03 -4.40
CA LEU A 359 15.17 13.53 -5.71
C LEU A 359 14.09 14.41 -6.35
N LEU A 360 12.84 13.94 -6.39
CA LEU A 360 11.72 14.73 -6.91
C LEU A 360 11.48 15.99 -6.07
N ALA A 361 11.60 15.91 -4.74
CA ALA A 361 11.52 17.08 -3.87
C ALA A 361 12.62 18.11 -4.18
N ILE A 362 13.86 17.68 -4.42
CA ILE A 362 14.97 18.55 -4.84
C ILE A 362 14.64 19.26 -6.16
N ILE A 363 14.16 18.50 -7.16
CA ILE A 363 13.85 19.02 -8.50
C ILE A 363 12.73 20.07 -8.45
N VAL A 364 11.68 19.81 -7.65
CA VAL A 364 10.47 20.65 -7.59
C VAL A 364 10.64 21.83 -6.64
N ILE A 365 11.16 21.62 -5.43
CA ILE A 365 11.19 22.64 -4.37
C ILE A 365 12.38 23.58 -4.55
N ARG A 366 13.54 23.05 -4.97
CA ARG A 366 14.79 23.80 -5.21
C ARG A 366 15.26 24.68 -4.03
N LYS A 367 14.78 24.38 -2.81
CA LYS A 367 15.20 25.02 -1.56
C LYS A 367 15.82 23.98 -0.64
N GLN A 368 16.68 24.43 0.28
CA GLN A 368 17.28 23.55 1.29
C GLN A 368 18.03 22.35 0.64
N PHE A 369 18.63 22.59 -0.53
CA PHE A 369 19.22 21.57 -1.40
C PHE A 369 20.15 20.62 -0.65
N ALA A 370 21.10 21.15 0.13
CA ALA A 370 22.04 20.34 0.89
C ALA A 370 21.35 19.39 1.89
N ALA A 371 20.29 19.84 2.58
CA ALA A 371 19.58 19.01 3.54
C ALA A 371 18.87 17.83 2.85
N PHE A 372 18.17 18.08 1.73
CA PHE A 372 17.54 17.01 0.95
C PHE A 372 18.59 16.11 0.29
N LEU A 373 19.67 16.68 -0.25
CA LEU A 373 20.73 15.94 -0.92
C LEU A 373 21.43 14.98 0.05
N ILE A 374 21.80 15.44 1.25
CA ILE A 374 22.40 14.58 2.29
C ILE A 374 21.41 13.50 2.72
N SER A 375 20.14 13.88 2.93
CA SER A 375 19.07 12.93 3.30
C SER A 375 18.83 11.87 2.24
N MET A 376 19.16 12.14 0.98
CA MET A 376 19.03 11.24 -0.15
C MET A 376 20.28 10.37 -0.36
N ILE A 377 21.45 11.01 -0.45
CA ILE A 377 22.70 10.35 -0.81
C ILE A 377 23.21 9.45 0.30
N VAL A 378 23.16 9.88 1.57
CA VAL A 378 23.76 9.10 2.66
C VAL A 378 23.07 7.73 2.82
N PRO A 379 21.73 7.64 2.93
CA PRO A 379 21.07 6.34 2.98
C PRO A 379 21.27 5.51 1.70
N ALA A 380 21.20 6.14 0.52
CA ALA A 380 21.35 5.42 -0.75
C ALA A 380 22.76 4.85 -0.92
N ALA A 381 23.79 5.64 -0.62
CA ALA A 381 25.18 5.20 -0.67
C ALA A 381 25.45 4.06 0.32
N LEU A 382 24.85 4.11 1.51
CA LEU A 382 24.99 3.04 2.49
C LEU A 382 24.26 1.76 2.08
N VAL A 383 22.98 1.84 1.73
CA VAL A 383 22.14 0.65 1.46
C VAL A 383 22.40 0.04 0.09
N ILE A 384 22.58 0.86 -0.96
CA ILE A 384 22.74 0.38 -2.34
C ILE A 384 24.23 0.18 -2.68
N GLY A 385 25.13 0.93 -2.04
CA GLY A 385 26.57 0.86 -2.28
C GLY A 385 27.31 0.04 -1.22
N PHE A 386 27.45 0.60 -0.02
CA PHE A 386 28.33 0.06 1.03
C PHE A 386 27.88 -1.32 1.54
N VAL A 387 26.59 -1.53 1.79
CA VAL A 387 26.06 -2.80 2.31
C VAL A 387 26.36 -3.96 1.34
N PRO A 388 25.96 -3.91 0.05
CA PRO A 388 26.26 -5.00 -0.88
C PRO A 388 27.76 -5.21 -1.16
N VAL A 389 28.57 -4.14 -1.16
CA VAL A 389 29.99 -4.22 -1.54
C VAL A 389 30.91 -4.60 -0.38
N ALA A 390 30.60 -4.16 0.84
CA ALA A 390 31.46 -4.36 2.00
C ALA A 390 30.82 -5.23 3.08
N VAL A 391 29.56 -4.98 3.44
CA VAL A 391 28.93 -5.67 4.58
C VAL A 391 28.56 -7.10 4.22
N LEU A 392 27.88 -7.33 3.09
CA LEU A 392 27.46 -8.69 2.70
C LEU A 392 28.66 -9.62 2.52
N PRO A 393 29.74 -9.25 1.78
CA PRO A 393 30.90 -10.12 1.64
C PRO A 393 31.66 -10.33 2.95
N ALA A 394 31.76 -9.33 3.82
CA ALA A 394 32.44 -9.46 5.11
C ALA A 394 31.72 -10.39 6.10
N LEU A 395 30.42 -10.64 5.88
CA LEU A 395 29.59 -11.54 6.67
C LEU A 395 29.29 -12.85 5.94
N ASP A 396 29.93 -13.12 4.79
CA ASP A 396 29.63 -14.25 3.91
C ASP A 396 28.13 -14.38 3.58
N ILE A 397 27.45 -13.25 3.33
CA ILE A 397 26.04 -13.20 2.94
C ILE A 397 25.91 -13.11 1.42
N ALA A 398 25.14 -14.01 0.82
CA ALA A 398 24.84 -13.99 -0.61
C ALA A 398 23.94 -12.78 -0.95
N PRO A 399 24.27 -12.00 -2.00
CA PRO A 399 23.40 -10.92 -2.45
C PRO A 399 22.09 -11.47 -3.03
N GLY A 400 21.02 -10.67 -2.94
CA GLY A 400 19.76 -11.01 -3.61
C GLY A 400 19.91 -11.11 -5.13
N GLY A 401 19.14 -12.02 -5.73
CA GLY A 401 19.21 -12.32 -7.16
C GLY A 401 18.92 -11.13 -8.08
N SER A 402 19.73 -10.99 -9.14
CA SER A 402 19.60 -9.91 -10.14
C SER A 402 18.31 -9.96 -10.96
N GLN A 403 17.65 -11.11 -11.01
CA GLN A 403 16.34 -11.32 -11.66
C GLN A 403 15.22 -10.50 -11.02
N GLU A 404 15.33 -10.15 -9.72
CA GLU A 404 14.29 -9.39 -9.03
C GLU A 404 14.03 -8.02 -9.67
N ALA A 405 15.11 -7.36 -10.11
CA ALA A 405 15.03 -6.04 -10.76
C ALA A 405 14.32 -6.07 -12.13
N ILE A 406 14.15 -7.25 -12.72
CA ILE A 406 13.59 -7.42 -14.06
C ILE A 406 12.42 -8.42 -14.07
N SER A 407 11.72 -8.59 -12.94
CA SER A 407 10.58 -9.51 -12.80
C SER A 407 9.48 -9.29 -13.85
N VAL A 408 9.03 -8.04 -14.03
CA VAL A 408 8.00 -7.69 -15.03
C VAL A 408 8.49 -7.94 -16.47
N PRO A 409 9.70 -7.50 -16.87
CA PRO A 409 10.27 -7.88 -18.16
C PRO A 409 10.37 -9.39 -18.41
N ILE A 410 10.79 -10.16 -17.41
CA ILE A 410 10.86 -11.62 -17.48
C ILE A 410 9.47 -12.18 -17.80
N GLN A 411 8.46 -11.79 -17.03
CA GLN A 411 7.09 -12.26 -17.20
C GLN A 411 6.50 -11.94 -18.58
N GLN A 412 6.72 -10.71 -19.07
CA GLN A 412 6.20 -10.24 -20.36
C GLN A 412 6.88 -10.92 -21.55
N LEU A 413 8.21 -11.01 -21.54
CA LEU A 413 8.94 -11.68 -22.62
C LEU A 413 8.72 -13.19 -22.62
N SER A 414 8.56 -13.82 -21.46
CA SER A 414 8.21 -15.24 -21.38
C SER A 414 6.93 -15.53 -22.15
N ARG A 415 5.88 -14.74 -21.94
CA ARG A 415 4.61 -14.89 -22.67
C ARG A 415 4.80 -14.73 -24.18
N VAL A 416 5.51 -13.68 -24.62
CA VAL A 416 5.76 -13.43 -26.04
C VAL A 416 6.55 -14.57 -26.68
N ALA A 417 7.60 -15.05 -26.01
CA ALA A 417 8.40 -16.16 -26.51
C ALA A 417 7.63 -17.48 -26.58
N ILE A 418 6.69 -17.71 -25.64
CA ILE A 418 5.83 -18.90 -25.65
C ILE A 418 4.80 -18.87 -26.79
N LEU A 419 4.21 -17.71 -27.07
CA LEU A 419 3.11 -17.57 -28.05
C LEU A 419 3.59 -17.32 -29.48
N HIS A 420 4.69 -16.58 -29.64
CA HIS A 420 5.15 -16.04 -30.93
C HIS A 420 6.54 -16.52 -31.31
N GLN A 421 6.98 -17.68 -30.80
CA GLN A 421 8.34 -18.21 -30.97
C GLN A 421 8.84 -18.17 -32.42
N ASP A 422 7.97 -18.51 -33.37
CA ASP A 422 8.28 -18.60 -34.80
C ASP A 422 8.33 -17.22 -35.49
N GLU A 423 7.71 -16.20 -34.90
CA GLU A 423 7.68 -14.83 -35.42
C GLU A 423 8.86 -13.96 -34.94
N LEU A 424 9.58 -14.45 -33.93
CA LEU A 424 10.74 -13.77 -33.35
C LEU A 424 11.97 -13.93 -34.24
N THR A 425 12.69 -12.83 -34.43
CA THR A 425 13.94 -12.86 -35.18
C THR A 425 14.96 -13.73 -34.45
N ARG A 426 15.97 -14.21 -35.17
CA ARG A 426 17.05 -14.99 -34.55
C ARG A 426 17.74 -14.22 -33.41
N SER A 427 17.98 -12.92 -33.60
CA SER A 427 18.59 -12.07 -32.57
C SER A 427 17.70 -11.86 -31.35
N ASP A 428 16.38 -11.75 -31.53
CA ASP A 428 15.42 -11.72 -30.41
C ASP A 428 15.50 -13.00 -29.58
N ARG A 429 15.45 -14.15 -30.25
CA ARG A 429 15.50 -15.47 -29.61
C ARG A 429 16.80 -15.68 -28.85
N GLU A 430 17.93 -15.35 -29.46
CA GLU A 430 19.24 -15.44 -28.80
C GLU A 430 19.36 -14.51 -27.58
N ALA A 431 18.80 -13.29 -27.64
CA ALA A 431 18.82 -12.37 -26.51
C ALA A 431 17.91 -12.85 -25.35
N ILE A 432 16.77 -13.46 -25.67
CA ILE A 432 15.86 -14.06 -24.68
C ILE A 432 16.50 -15.31 -24.06
N ASP A 433 16.98 -16.24 -24.88
CA ASP A 433 17.52 -17.53 -24.41
C ASP A 433 18.74 -17.38 -23.50
N LYS A 434 19.57 -16.35 -23.69
CA LYS A 434 20.69 -16.05 -22.78
C LYS A 434 20.27 -15.72 -21.34
N VAL A 435 19.02 -15.33 -21.13
CA VAL A 435 18.48 -14.99 -19.80
C VAL A 435 17.39 -15.95 -19.35
N LEU A 436 16.61 -16.50 -20.28
CA LEU A 436 15.45 -17.35 -19.99
C LEU A 436 15.48 -18.66 -20.78
N ASP A 437 15.42 -19.78 -20.07
CA ASP A 437 15.13 -21.09 -20.65
C ASP A 437 13.61 -21.24 -20.89
N ILE A 438 13.17 -20.81 -22.08
CA ILE A 438 11.74 -20.81 -22.44
C ILE A 438 11.16 -22.23 -22.49
N ASN A 439 11.95 -23.22 -22.90
CA ASN A 439 11.48 -24.61 -23.01
C ASN A 439 11.18 -25.20 -21.63
N HIS A 440 12.07 -24.97 -20.66
CA HIS A 440 11.84 -25.41 -19.30
C HIS A 440 10.71 -24.62 -18.61
N LEU A 441 10.60 -23.32 -18.89
CA LEU A 441 9.59 -22.46 -18.29
C LEU A 441 8.16 -22.73 -18.78
N LYS A 442 7.97 -22.99 -20.08
CA LYS A 442 6.66 -23.09 -20.73
C LYS A 442 5.58 -23.88 -19.95
N PRO A 443 5.84 -25.09 -19.40
CA PRO A 443 4.82 -25.84 -18.65
C PRO A 443 4.44 -25.22 -17.29
N TYR A 444 5.27 -24.35 -16.73
CA TYR A 444 5.06 -23.75 -15.39
C TYR A 444 4.62 -22.29 -15.43
N TRP A 445 4.60 -21.66 -16.61
CA TRP A 445 4.27 -20.24 -16.72
C TRP A 445 2.82 -19.97 -16.25
N GLN A 446 2.67 -19.05 -15.30
CA GLN A 446 1.37 -18.60 -14.78
C GLN A 446 1.25 -17.08 -14.91
N ALA A 447 0.06 -16.60 -15.27
CA ALA A 447 -0.17 -15.18 -15.50
C ALA A 447 -0.30 -14.35 -14.21
N ASP A 448 -0.56 -14.98 -13.07
CA ASP A 448 -0.83 -14.34 -11.78
C ASP A 448 0.43 -14.00 -10.97
N SER A 449 1.60 -14.54 -11.35
CA SER A 449 2.88 -14.24 -10.72
C SER A 449 4.06 -14.40 -11.67
N ALA A 450 5.00 -13.46 -11.61
CA ALA A 450 6.31 -13.54 -12.25
C ALA A 450 7.27 -14.53 -11.56
N ASP A 451 6.94 -15.00 -10.34
CA ASP A 451 7.83 -15.89 -9.58
C ASP A 451 8.05 -17.22 -10.32
N TYR A 452 7.01 -17.80 -10.94
CA TYR A 452 7.17 -19.00 -11.77
C TYR A 452 8.13 -18.77 -12.95
N ALA A 453 8.01 -17.63 -13.62
CA ALA A 453 8.91 -17.27 -14.72
C ALA A 453 10.38 -17.16 -14.29
N LYS A 454 10.61 -16.65 -13.07
CA LYS A 454 11.93 -16.59 -12.48
C LYS A 454 12.43 -17.98 -12.04
N HIS A 455 11.63 -18.74 -11.30
CA HIS A 455 12.01 -20.05 -10.74
C HIS A 455 12.39 -21.07 -11.81
N TYR A 456 11.58 -21.18 -12.87
CA TYR A 456 11.75 -22.23 -13.88
C TYR A 456 12.48 -21.74 -15.13
N GLY A 457 12.52 -20.43 -15.37
CA GLY A 457 13.10 -19.86 -16.58
C GLY A 457 14.46 -19.20 -16.41
N TYR A 458 14.76 -18.58 -15.26
CA TYR A 458 15.92 -17.69 -15.19
C TYR A 458 17.27 -18.44 -15.22
N ARG A 459 18.16 -18.03 -16.13
CA ARG A 459 19.53 -18.56 -16.21
C ARG A 459 20.46 -17.82 -15.25
N LEU A 460 20.92 -18.51 -14.21
CA LEU A 460 21.80 -17.98 -13.17
C LEU A 460 23.13 -17.41 -13.68
N ASN A 461 23.65 -17.95 -14.78
CA ASN A 461 24.89 -17.54 -15.41
C ASN A 461 24.73 -16.34 -16.38
N ALA A 462 23.53 -15.76 -16.50
CA ALA A 462 23.31 -14.58 -17.34
C ALA A 462 24.22 -13.42 -16.91
N SER A 463 25.00 -12.87 -17.84
CA SER A 463 25.87 -11.73 -17.54
C SER A 463 25.07 -10.42 -17.46
N SER A 464 25.68 -9.36 -16.93
CA SER A 464 25.07 -8.02 -16.96
C SER A 464 24.87 -7.52 -18.40
N SER A 465 25.69 -7.96 -19.35
CA SER A 465 25.51 -7.63 -20.77
C SER A 465 24.30 -8.35 -21.37
N ASP A 466 24.07 -9.61 -20.98
CA ASP A 466 22.93 -10.40 -21.45
C ASP A 466 21.63 -9.81 -20.92
N ARG A 467 21.56 -9.47 -19.63
CA ARG A 467 20.41 -8.75 -19.06
C ARG A 467 20.14 -7.41 -19.74
N LYS A 468 21.18 -6.66 -20.11
CA LYS A 468 21.01 -5.40 -20.85
C LYS A 468 20.41 -5.65 -22.24
N ASN A 469 20.92 -6.63 -22.98
CA ASN A 469 20.39 -7.00 -24.30
C ASN A 469 18.96 -7.54 -24.22
N PHE A 470 18.64 -8.28 -23.16
CA PHE A 470 17.30 -8.73 -22.84
C PHE A 470 16.33 -7.54 -22.64
N ILE A 471 16.72 -6.52 -21.87
CA ILE A 471 15.90 -5.32 -21.67
C ILE A 471 15.74 -4.51 -22.96
N LEU A 472 16.78 -4.38 -23.79
CA LEU A 472 16.66 -3.76 -25.10
C LEU A 472 15.66 -4.51 -26.00
N THR A 473 15.69 -5.84 -25.95
CA THR A 473 14.73 -6.69 -26.67
C THR A 473 13.32 -6.53 -26.09
N TRP A 474 13.18 -6.44 -24.77
CA TRP A 474 11.92 -6.15 -24.09
C TRP A 474 11.30 -4.82 -24.55
N ILE A 475 12.09 -3.75 -24.67
CA ILE A 475 11.60 -2.45 -25.18
C ILE A 475 11.14 -2.58 -26.62
N ARG A 476 11.93 -3.25 -27.48
CA ARG A 476 11.61 -3.41 -28.90
C ARG A 476 10.33 -4.24 -29.12
N LEU A 477 10.19 -5.36 -28.43
CA LEU A 477 9.06 -6.27 -28.59
C LEU A 477 7.77 -5.72 -27.96
N PHE A 478 7.85 -4.77 -27.02
CA PHE A 478 6.68 -4.07 -26.48
C PHE A 478 5.83 -3.42 -27.59
N PHE A 479 6.49 -2.74 -28.54
CA PHE A 479 5.79 -2.06 -29.63
C PHE A 479 5.21 -3.03 -30.67
N ARG A 480 5.71 -4.27 -30.74
CA ARG A 480 5.21 -5.31 -31.64
C ARG A 480 4.06 -6.11 -31.02
N TYR A 481 4.13 -6.40 -29.73
CA TYR A 481 3.17 -7.25 -29.00
C TYR A 481 2.57 -6.56 -27.75
N PRO A 482 2.03 -5.33 -27.83
CA PRO A 482 1.60 -4.59 -26.65
C PRO A 482 0.46 -5.30 -25.88
N LYS A 483 -0.40 -6.05 -26.58
CA LYS A 483 -1.49 -6.81 -25.95
C LYS A 483 -0.96 -7.94 -25.08
N ASP A 484 0.07 -8.65 -25.51
CA ASP A 484 0.68 -9.73 -24.73
C ASP A 484 1.43 -9.19 -23.52
N TYR A 485 2.08 -8.03 -23.64
CA TYR A 485 2.71 -7.38 -22.50
C TYR A 485 1.72 -7.04 -21.39
N ILE A 486 0.53 -6.52 -21.75
CA ILE A 486 -0.53 -6.22 -20.79
C ILE A 486 -1.10 -7.52 -20.21
N ALA A 487 -1.35 -8.52 -21.06
CA ALA A 487 -1.94 -9.81 -20.65
C ALA A 487 -1.00 -10.69 -19.82
N ALA A 488 0.30 -10.43 -19.81
CA ALA A 488 1.28 -11.18 -19.01
C ALA A 488 1.30 -10.79 -17.53
N VAL A 489 0.79 -9.60 -17.19
CA VAL A 489 0.88 -9.02 -15.83
C VAL A 489 -0.48 -8.53 -15.28
N PRO A 490 -1.57 -9.32 -15.39
CA PRO A 490 -2.90 -8.92 -14.94
C PRO A 490 -2.94 -8.53 -13.46
N TYR A 491 -2.08 -9.12 -12.62
CA TYR A 491 -2.03 -8.84 -11.18
C TYR A 491 -1.59 -7.40 -10.84
N LEU A 492 -0.91 -6.68 -11.74
CA LEU A 492 -0.46 -5.30 -11.48
C LEU A 492 -1.62 -4.30 -11.34
N ILE A 493 -2.81 -4.65 -11.83
CA ILE A 493 -3.99 -3.79 -11.70
C ILE A 493 -4.66 -3.92 -10.33
N ASN A 494 -4.46 -5.05 -9.63
CA ASN A 494 -5.17 -5.39 -8.39
C ASN A 494 -5.09 -4.31 -7.30
N PRO A 495 -3.94 -3.67 -7.03
CA PRO A 495 -3.89 -2.59 -6.04
C PRO A 495 -4.80 -1.40 -6.36
N PHE A 496 -5.15 -1.20 -7.63
CA PHE A 496 -5.85 -0.02 -8.13
C PHE A 496 -7.35 -0.25 -8.32
N ILE A 497 -7.83 -1.45 -8.03
CA ILE A 497 -9.22 -1.84 -8.29
C ILE A 497 -9.87 -2.38 -7.02
N TYR A 498 -11.18 -2.21 -6.93
CA TYR A 498 -11.94 -2.67 -5.79
C TYR A 498 -12.04 -4.20 -5.80
N GLY A 499 -11.41 -4.85 -4.83
CA GLY A 499 -11.47 -6.31 -4.67
C GLY A 499 -10.87 -6.73 -3.35
N ASP A 500 -9.55 -6.68 -3.25
CA ASP A 500 -8.83 -7.11 -2.07
C ASP A 500 -8.97 -6.14 -0.90
N THR A 501 -8.80 -6.68 0.30
CA THR A 501 -8.85 -5.95 1.55
C THR A 501 -7.61 -6.21 2.40
N TYR A 502 -7.42 -5.37 3.40
CA TYR A 502 -6.39 -5.52 4.41
C TYR A 502 -6.77 -6.49 5.55
N TYR A 503 -7.88 -7.23 5.45
CA TYR A 503 -8.22 -8.22 6.46
C TYR A 503 -7.50 -9.54 6.19
N TYR A 504 -6.44 -9.79 6.96
CA TYR A 504 -5.59 -10.97 6.81
C TYR A 504 -5.55 -11.82 8.08
N SER A 505 -5.42 -13.12 7.91
CA SER A 505 -5.13 -14.09 8.98
C SER A 505 -4.45 -15.30 8.33
N GLY A 506 -3.53 -15.93 9.04
CA GLY A 506 -2.75 -17.05 8.53
C GLY A 506 -2.06 -17.81 9.67
N PRO A 507 -1.55 -19.02 9.40
CA PRO A 507 -0.95 -19.86 10.43
C PRO A 507 0.43 -19.36 10.88
N VAL A 508 0.91 -19.94 11.99
CA VAL A 508 2.36 -20.04 12.23
C VAL A 508 2.86 -21.16 11.33
N ARG A 509 3.64 -20.85 10.31
CA ARG A 509 4.37 -21.92 9.61
C ARG A 509 5.43 -22.48 10.54
N CYS A 510 5.62 -23.79 10.49
CA CYS A 510 6.59 -24.53 11.30
C CYS A 510 7.86 -24.90 10.50
N GLY A 511 7.89 -24.58 9.20
CA GLY A 511 9.00 -24.88 8.29
C GLY A 511 8.65 -24.59 6.83
N TRP A 512 9.63 -24.82 5.95
CA TRP A 512 9.49 -24.80 4.50
C TRP A 512 10.40 -25.89 3.92
N TRP A 513 9.80 -26.95 3.37
CA TRP A 513 10.53 -28.18 3.03
C TRP A 513 11.52 -27.97 1.86
N GLU A 514 11.18 -27.09 0.92
CA GLU A 514 12.06 -26.73 -0.19
C GLU A 514 13.31 -25.98 0.29
N ALA A 515 13.21 -25.25 1.42
CA ALA A 515 14.34 -24.61 2.08
C ALA A 515 14.98 -25.51 3.15
N GLY A 516 14.85 -26.84 3.05
CA GLY A 516 15.56 -27.80 3.92
C GLY A 516 15.18 -27.79 5.40
N GLY A 517 14.17 -27.01 5.81
CA GLY A 517 13.76 -26.88 7.22
C GLY A 517 12.33 -27.37 7.44
N SER A 518 12.16 -28.56 8.02
CA SER A 518 10.87 -29.02 8.55
C SER A 518 10.86 -28.89 10.07
N GLN A 519 9.79 -28.33 10.63
CA GLN A 519 9.58 -28.25 12.09
C GLN A 519 10.73 -27.56 12.83
N ILE A 520 11.24 -26.44 12.30
CA ILE A 520 12.31 -25.70 12.97
C ILE A 520 11.85 -25.09 14.30
N LEU A 521 10.53 -24.98 14.54
CA LEU A 521 9.91 -24.57 15.80
C LEU A 521 9.40 -25.81 16.53
N ASN A 522 10.19 -26.35 17.46
CA ASN A 522 9.91 -27.61 18.15
C ASN A 522 8.63 -27.54 19.00
N GLU A 523 8.35 -26.37 19.59
CA GLU A 523 7.15 -26.17 20.42
C GLU A 523 5.87 -25.95 19.59
N TYR A 524 6.02 -25.75 18.27
CA TYR A 524 4.91 -25.50 17.36
C TYR A 524 5.03 -26.37 16.08
N PRO A 525 4.94 -27.71 16.22
CA PRO A 525 5.15 -28.64 15.10
C PRO A 525 3.97 -28.64 14.11
N GLU A 526 2.84 -28.06 14.50
CA GLU A 526 1.67 -27.89 13.65
C GLU A 526 1.88 -26.67 12.75
N CYS A 527 2.14 -26.93 11.47
CA CYS A 527 2.12 -25.94 10.39
C CYS A 527 0.66 -25.50 10.09
N GLY A 528 -0.08 -25.07 11.11
CA GLY A 528 -1.54 -24.93 11.10
C GLY A 528 -2.04 -23.69 11.84
N LEU A 529 -3.34 -23.46 11.71
CA LEU A 529 -4.03 -22.38 12.40
C LEU A 529 -4.24 -22.74 13.87
N SER A 530 -4.07 -21.78 14.77
CA SER A 530 -4.48 -21.95 16.16
C SER A 530 -6.01 -22.03 16.28
N TYR A 531 -6.50 -22.55 17.41
CA TYR A 531 -7.94 -22.59 17.72
C TYR A 531 -8.62 -21.23 17.55
N THR A 532 -7.99 -20.15 18.03
CA THR A 532 -8.54 -18.79 17.93
C THR A 532 -8.55 -18.27 16.49
N GLN A 533 -7.51 -18.58 15.71
CA GLN A 533 -7.47 -18.20 14.30
C GLN A 533 -8.57 -18.90 13.51
N GLU A 534 -8.73 -20.21 13.69
CA GLU A 534 -9.72 -21.02 12.96
C GLU A 534 -11.16 -20.67 13.36
N LYS A 535 -11.45 -20.55 14.66
CA LYS A 535 -12.82 -20.37 15.16
C LYS A 535 -13.26 -18.90 15.23
N ILE A 536 -12.32 -17.94 15.26
CA ILE A 536 -12.65 -16.52 15.43
C ILE A 536 -12.06 -15.67 14.30
N ALA A 537 -10.74 -15.66 14.10
CA ALA A 537 -10.11 -14.71 13.17
C ALA A 537 -10.54 -14.92 11.72
N LEU A 538 -10.61 -16.17 11.25
CA LEU A 538 -11.06 -16.49 9.90
C LEU A 538 -12.53 -16.15 9.66
N PRO A 539 -13.50 -16.58 10.51
CA PRO A 539 -14.88 -16.12 10.39
C PRO A 539 -15.03 -14.60 10.45
N LEU A 540 -14.29 -13.93 11.33
CA LEU A 540 -14.30 -12.47 11.45
C LEU A 540 -13.78 -11.80 10.18
N LYS A 541 -12.62 -12.20 9.67
CA LYS A 541 -12.07 -11.74 8.37
C LYS A 541 -13.11 -11.91 7.27
N ASN A 542 -13.73 -13.08 7.18
CA ASN A 542 -14.74 -13.38 6.17
C ASN A 542 -15.99 -12.49 6.30
N ALA A 543 -16.43 -12.19 7.53
CA ALA A 543 -17.52 -11.27 7.78
C ALA A 543 -17.16 -9.83 7.40
N LEU A 544 -15.98 -9.34 7.83
CA LEU A 544 -15.51 -7.99 7.53
C LEU A 544 -15.35 -7.74 6.03
N ASN A 545 -14.91 -8.75 5.27
CA ASN A 545 -14.83 -8.70 3.81
C ASN A 545 -16.20 -8.58 3.12
N LYS A 546 -17.29 -8.93 3.81
CA LYS A 546 -18.64 -9.01 3.25
C LYS A 546 -19.62 -7.99 3.81
N VAL A 547 -19.30 -7.27 4.88
CA VAL A 547 -20.27 -6.41 5.58
C VAL A 547 -19.86 -4.94 5.46
N PRO A 548 -20.68 -4.09 4.80
CA PRO A 548 -20.54 -2.64 4.89
C PRO A 548 -20.76 -2.13 6.32
N PRO A 549 -20.06 -1.06 6.75
CA PRO A 549 -19.04 -0.31 6.00
C PRO A 549 -17.66 -0.98 5.99
N PHE A 550 -17.44 -2.06 6.74
CA PHE A 550 -16.12 -2.69 6.92
C PHE A 550 -15.50 -3.19 5.62
N SER A 551 -16.27 -3.77 4.71
CA SER A 551 -15.75 -4.21 3.41
C SER A 551 -15.24 -3.06 2.54
N PHE A 552 -15.78 -1.85 2.71
CA PHE A 552 -15.26 -0.64 2.06
C PHE A 552 -14.05 -0.08 2.80
N LEU A 553 -14.17 0.05 4.13
CA LEU A 553 -13.11 0.59 4.98
C LEU A 553 -11.86 -0.29 4.97
N GLY A 554 -11.97 -1.60 4.76
CA GLY A 554 -10.83 -2.50 4.64
C GLY A 554 -10.28 -2.61 3.22
N SER A 555 -10.95 -2.06 2.20
CA SER A 555 -10.56 -2.25 0.79
C SER A 555 -9.22 -1.60 0.48
N GLU A 556 -8.34 -2.32 -0.22
CA GLU A 556 -7.05 -1.81 -0.67
C GLU A 556 -7.20 -0.54 -1.52
N ALA A 557 -8.14 -0.58 -2.48
CA ALA A 557 -8.43 0.54 -3.40
C ALA A 557 -8.80 1.84 -2.69
N LEU A 558 -9.42 1.77 -1.50
CA LEU A 558 -9.74 2.97 -0.72
C LEU A 558 -8.46 3.77 -0.41
N TYR A 559 -7.40 3.08 -0.03
CA TYR A 559 -6.16 3.69 0.43
C TYR A 559 -5.19 3.96 -0.71
N THR A 560 -5.14 3.08 -1.69
CA THR A 560 -4.25 3.22 -2.85
C THR A 560 -4.81 4.20 -3.87
N VAL A 561 -6.12 4.29 -4.08
CA VAL A 561 -6.71 5.11 -5.15
C VAL A 561 -7.59 6.22 -4.59
N TRP A 562 -8.60 5.90 -3.79
CA TRP A 562 -9.65 6.86 -3.46
C TRP A 562 -9.13 8.02 -2.62
N LEU A 563 -8.38 7.75 -1.55
CA LEU A 563 -7.82 8.79 -0.69
C LEU A 563 -6.76 9.65 -1.43
N PRO A 564 -5.76 9.09 -2.13
CA PRO A 564 -4.80 9.90 -2.87
C PRO A 564 -5.43 10.71 -4.01
N MET A 565 -6.36 10.14 -4.77
CA MET A 565 -7.07 10.87 -5.84
C MET A 565 -7.96 11.97 -5.28
N GLY A 566 -8.65 11.72 -4.17
CA GLY A 566 -9.42 12.74 -3.45
C GLY A 566 -8.52 13.88 -2.96
N ALA A 567 -7.38 13.56 -2.34
CA ALA A 567 -6.40 14.54 -1.91
C ALA A 567 -5.86 15.36 -3.10
N LEU A 568 -5.50 14.71 -4.21
CA LEU A 568 -5.04 15.36 -5.42
C LEU A 568 -6.07 16.35 -5.97
N GLY A 569 -7.32 15.92 -6.16
CA GLY A 569 -8.37 16.77 -6.70
C GLY A 569 -8.73 17.95 -5.79
N LEU A 570 -8.80 17.72 -4.48
CA LEU A 570 -9.03 18.78 -3.50
C LEU A 570 -7.89 19.81 -3.52
N THR A 571 -6.62 19.36 -3.57
CA THR A 571 -5.47 20.27 -3.63
C THR A 571 -5.47 21.13 -4.90
N ILE A 572 -5.78 20.54 -6.06
CA ILE A 572 -5.87 21.26 -7.35
C ILE A 572 -7.04 22.26 -7.31
N SER A 573 -8.20 21.83 -6.82
CA SER A 573 -9.39 22.68 -6.71
C SER A 573 -9.16 23.85 -5.77
N SER A 574 -8.59 23.62 -4.60
CA SER A 574 -8.23 24.68 -3.65
C SER A 574 -7.05 25.54 -4.10
N ARG A 575 -6.47 25.33 -5.30
CA ARG A 575 -5.31 26.06 -5.85
C ARG A 575 -4.06 25.99 -4.99
N ARG A 576 -3.93 24.94 -4.16
CA ARG A 576 -2.82 24.76 -3.23
C ARG A 576 -1.71 23.93 -3.87
N TYR A 577 -1.24 24.32 -5.06
CA TYR A 577 -0.34 23.49 -5.87
C TYR A 577 0.97 23.11 -5.17
N MET A 578 1.47 23.96 -4.26
CA MET A 578 2.65 23.62 -3.45
C MET A 578 2.42 22.43 -2.50
N ASN A 579 1.18 22.13 -2.15
CA ASN A 579 0.85 20.95 -1.35
C ASN A 579 0.92 19.66 -2.17
N LEU A 580 0.98 19.72 -3.51
CA LEU A 580 1.20 18.52 -4.33
C LEU A 580 2.56 17.86 -4.03
N CYS A 581 3.54 18.61 -3.52
CA CYS A 581 4.81 18.06 -3.07
C CYS A 581 4.67 17.02 -1.95
N TYR A 582 3.61 17.10 -1.13
CA TYR A 582 3.34 16.10 -0.10
C TYR A 582 2.93 14.73 -0.69
N LEU A 583 2.38 14.70 -1.92
CA LEU A 583 1.99 13.46 -2.59
C LEU A 583 3.16 12.72 -3.23
N ILE A 584 4.37 13.29 -3.25
CA ILE A 584 5.54 12.69 -3.92
C ILE A 584 5.78 11.24 -3.46
N PRO A 585 5.87 10.91 -2.14
CA PRO A 585 6.08 9.52 -1.71
C PRO A 585 4.94 8.58 -2.11
N THR A 586 3.70 9.06 -2.13
CA THR A 586 2.52 8.31 -2.56
C THR A 586 2.60 7.98 -4.05
N VAL A 587 2.97 8.95 -4.88
CA VAL A 587 3.12 8.77 -6.34
C VAL A 587 4.29 7.83 -6.66
N VAL A 588 5.43 7.99 -5.98
CA VAL A 588 6.57 7.06 -6.14
C VAL A 588 6.17 5.65 -5.72
N SER A 589 5.38 5.50 -4.66
CA SER A 589 4.83 4.22 -4.25
C SER A 589 3.85 3.64 -5.27
N TRP A 590 3.07 4.44 -6.00
CA TRP A 590 2.26 3.91 -7.10
C TRP A 590 3.09 3.31 -8.22
N PHE A 591 4.16 3.99 -8.62
CA PHE A 591 5.04 3.48 -9.67
C PHE A 591 5.74 2.19 -9.25
N SER A 592 6.07 2.02 -7.96
CA SER A 592 6.64 0.76 -7.50
C SER A 592 5.64 -0.40 -7.53
N LEU A 593 4.33 -0.14 -7.40
CA LEU A 593 3.30 -1.19 -7.55
C LEU A 593 3.23 -1.75 -8.98
N LEU A 594 3.68 -0.99 -9.98
CA LEU A 594 3.76 -1.45 -11.37
C LEU A 594 4.96 -2.36 -11.65
N LEU A 595 5.82 -2.57 -10.64
CA LEU A 595 7.02 -3.40 -10.73
C LEU A 595 6.93 -4.65 -9.85
N LEU A 596 5.74 -4.95 -9.32
CA LEU A 596 5.56 -6.10 -8.43
C LEU A 596 5.80 -7.43 -9.17
N PRO A 597 6.35 -8.45 -8.49
CA PRO A 597 6.41 -9.80 -9.04
C PRO A 597 5.06 -10.52 -8.96
N SER A 598 4.24 -10.19 -7.97
CA SER A 598 2.89 -10.70 -7.77
C SER A 598 2.08 -9.69 -6.93
N HIS A 599 0.76 -9.82 -6.92
CA HIS A 599 -0.08 -8.97 -6.07
C HIS A 599 -0.31 -9.60 -4.70
N GLN A 600 -0.08 -8.80 -3.65
CA GLN A 600 -0.53 -9.08 -2.29
C GLN A 600 -0.77 -7.74 -1.57
N ALA A 601 -1.86 -7.62 -0.80
CA ALA A 601 -2.21 -6.38 -0.10
C ALA A 601 -1.13 -5.91 0.90
N ARG A 602 -0.20 -6.78 1.35
CA ARG A 602 0.96 -6.37 2.15
C ARG A 602 1.86 -5.33 1.45
N TYR A 603 1.87 -5.28 0.12
CA TYR A 603 2.74 -4.36 -0.63
C TYR A 603 2.25 -2.91 -0.58
N THR A 604 1.00 -2.68 -0.18
CA THR A 604 0.37 -1.35 -0.11
C THR A 604 0.13 -0.87 1.31
N LEU A 605 0.72 -1.52 2.33
CA LEU A 605 0.57 -1.09 3.74
C LEU A 605 1.00 0.37 3.98
N SER A 606 1.93 0.90 3.18
CA SER A 606 2.30 2.31 3.24
C SER A 606 1.10 3.24 3.03
N PHE A 607 0.17 2.88 2.14
CA PHE A 607 -1.05 3.66 1.87
C PHE A 607 -2.04 3.56 3.04
N LEU A 608 -2.25 2.36 3.58
CA LEU A 608 -3.11 2.12 4.74
C LEU A 608 -2.63 2.94 5.96
N PHE A 609 -1.34 2.88 6.28
CA PHE A 609 -0.79 3.55 7.46
C PHE A 609 -0.62 5.06 7.27
N ALA A 610 -0.41 5.53 6.04
CA ALA A 610 -0.32 6.96 5.72
C ALA A 610 -1.67 7.63 5.44
N PHE A 611 -2.80 6.92 5.56
CA PHE A 611 -4.11 7.40 5.13
C PHE A 611 -4.47 8.80 5.68
N ALA A 612 -4.19 9.04 6.97
CA ALA A 612 -4.49 10.30 7.63
C ALA A 612 -3.62 11.45 7.11
N LEU A 613 -2.34 11.19 6.83
CA LEU A 613 -1.45 12.17 6.22
C LEU A 613 -1.94 12.55 4.83
N THR A 614 -2.28 11.56 4.00
CA THR A 614 -2.80 11.76 2.64
C THR A 614 -4.08 12.60 2.66
N LEU A 615 -5.03 12.27 3.55
CA LEU A 615 -6.27 13.02 3.73
C LEU A 615 -6.04 14.49 4.11
N ALA A 616 -4.98 14.78 4.87
CA ALA A 616 -4.70 16.09 5.40
C ALA A 616 -3.96 17.03 4.41
N ILE A 617 -3.43 16.51 3.29
CA ILE A 617 -2.63 17.27 2.30
C ILE A 617 -3.33 18.54 1.80
N PRO A 618 -4.62 18.51 1.40
CA PRO A 618 -5.31 19.73 0.94
C PRO A 618 -5.38 20.82 2.01
N PHE A 619 -5.34 20.42 3.28
CA PHE A 619 -5.51 21.30 4.43
C PHE A 619 -4.18 21.79 5.02
N ALA A 620 -3.02 21.36 4.53
CA ALA A 620 -1.72 21.82 5.03
C ALA A 620 -1.59 23.35 4.93
N LYS A 621 -1.13 23.98 6.02
CA LYS A 621 -1.03 25.43 6.17
C LYS A 621 0.16 25.98 5.37
N VAL A 622 -0.07 27.12 4.73
CA VAL A 622 0.98 28.01 4.24
C VAL A 622 0.82 29.31 5.00
N LEU A 623 1.76 29.61 5.89
CA LEU A 623 1.83 30.83 6.67
C LEU A 623 2.06 31.99 5.69
N THR A 624 1.00 32.75 5.41
CA THR A 624 1.10 33.99 4.65
C THR A 624 1.95 35.00 5.42
N LYS A 625 2.80 35.73 4.71
CA LYS A 625 3.74 36.74 5.24
C LYS A 625 3.07 38.02 5.77
N GLU A 626 1.76 38.01 5.99
CA GLU A 626 1.02 39.21 6.38
C GLU A 626 1.00 39.37 7.90
N CYS A 627 2.08 39.92 8.46
CA CYS A 627 2.04 40.84 9.61
C CYS A 627 3.42 41.45 9.92
N LYS A 628 4.01 42.19 8.98
CA LYS A 628 5.10 43.17 9.25
C LYS A 628 4.95 44.41 8.37
N VAL A 629 3.74 44.95 8.29
CA VAL A 629 3.51 46.34 7.88
C VAL A 629 2.51 46.95 8.85
N SER A 630 2.87 47.00 10.13
CA SER A 630 2.23 47.95 11.06
C SER A 630 3.10 49.20 11.10
N ARG A 631 2.68 50.19 10.31
CA ARG A 631 2.75 51.63 10.61
C ARG A 631 4.00 52.10 11.38
N SER A 632 5.04 52.48 10.65
CA SER A 632 5.78 53.69 11.01
C SER A 632 5.11 54.86 10.29
N ALA A 633 4.27 55.57 11.02
CA ALA A 633 3.94 56.96 10.70
C ALA A 633 5.19 57.82 10.89
#